data_AF-A0A2X2T3G7-F1
#
_entry.id   AF-A0A2X2T3G7-F1
#
_cell.length_a   1.000
_cell.length_b   1.000
_cell.length_c   1.000
_cell.angle_alpha   90.00
_cell.angle_beta   90.00
_cell.angle_gamma   90.00
#
_symmetry.space_group_name_H-M   'P 1'
#
loop_
_entity.id
_entity.type
_entity.pdbx_description
1 polymer ?
#
loop_
_entity_poly.entity_id
_entity_poly.type
_entity_poly.pdbx_seq_one_letter_code
_entity_poly.pdbx_strand_id
1 'polypeptide(L)'
;MKPTMMTYIHEEQATLSAMIARYPSDLPVLQGQKEWLVLATGSSINAIKSAKYYVEKLADVRITVKEPFHFQHYEKFSETADLVLGVFPEWGKHLDHQRDPAYSSDSRGKNAGHHQQDGQ
;
A
#
# COMPACT_ATOMS: atom_id res chain seq x y z
N MET A 1 17.33 19.66 -11.91
CA MET A 1 17.04 19.94 -10.49
C MET A 1 16.28 18.75 -9.91
N LYS A 2 16.44 18.43 -8.62
CA LYS A 2 15.64 17.36 -7.99
C LYS A 2 14.22 17.89 -7.76
N PRO A 3 13.18 17.05 -7.90
CA PRO A 3 11.81 17.46 -7.60
C PRO A 3 11.67 17.84 -6.13
N THR A 4 10.75 18.77 -5.85
CA THR A 4 10.42 19.25 -4.50
C THR A 4 8.96 18.96 -4.19
N MET A 5 8.53 19.20 -2.95
CA MET A 5 7.12 19.14 -2.60
C MET A 5 6.27 20.08 -3.48
N MET A 6 6.76 21.28 -3.78
CA MET A 6 6.07 22.24 -4.64
C MET A 6 5.93 21.73 -6.08
N THR A 7 6.89 20.94 -6.56
CA THR A 7 6.82 20.29 -7.87
C THR A 7 5.60 19.37 -7.92
N TYR A 8 5.42 18.50 -6.93
CA TYR A 8 4.30 17.56 -6.89
C TYR A 8 2.95 18.25 -6.65
N ILE A 9 2.91 19.30 -5.83
CA ILE A 9 1.68 20.12 -5.65
C ILE A 9 1.20 20.69 -6.99
N HIS A 10 2.12 21.20 -7.82
CA HIS A 10 1.76 21.70 -9.15
C HIS A 10 1.36 20.59 -10.14
N GLU A 11 1.75 19.34 -9.90
CA GLU A 11 1.36 18.18 -10.71
C GLU A 11 -0.01 17.59 -10.34
N GLU A 12 -0.58 17.96 -9.18
CA GLU A 12 -1.85 17.39 -8.68
C GLU A 12 -3.02 17.58 -9.64
N GLN A 13 -3.20 18.78 -10.20
CA GLN A 13 -4.31 19.07 -11.11
C GLN A 13 -4.28 18.17 -12.35
N ALA A 14 -3.12 18.08 -13.01
CA ALA A 14 -2.95 17.27 -14.21
C ALA A 14 -3.17 15.78 -13.89
N THR A 15 -2.63 15.32 -12.77
CA THR A 15 -2.75 13.93 -12.30
C THR A 15 -4.21 13.56 -12.03
N LEU A 16 -4.93 14.36 -11.26
CA LEU A 16 -6.33 14.09 -10.90
C LEU A 16 -7.26 14.20 -12.11
N SER A 17 -7.01 15.16 -13.01
CA SER A 17 -7.80 15.31 -14.25
C SER A 17 -7.65 14.08 -15.15
N ALA A 18 -6.43 13.55 -15.27
CA ALA A 18 -6.18 12.33 -16.01
C ALA A 18 -6.84 11.09 -15.37
N MET A 19 -6.89 11.01 -14.03
CA MET A 19 -7.61 9.94 -13.33
C MET A 19 -9.11 9.98 -13.61
N ILE A 20 -9.73 11.17 -13.58
CA ILE A 20 -11.15 11.35 -13.87
C ILE A 20 -11.47 11.00 -15.32
N ALA A 21 -10.61 11.41 -16.27
CA ALA A 21 -10.81 11.14 -17.69
C ALA A 21 -10.81 9.63 -18.04
N ARG A 22 -10.15 8.80 -17.23
CA ARG A 22 -10.12 7.34 -17.37
C ARG A 22 -11.15 6.62 -16.48
N TYR A 23 -11.97 7.35 -15.73
CA TYR A 23 -13.07 6.75 -14.99
C TYR A 23 -14.27 6.53 -15.92
N PRO A 24 -14.94 5.36 -15.89
CA PRO A 24 -14.69 4.19 -15.04
C PRO A 24 -13.79 3.10 -15.67
N SER A 25 -13.21 3.34 -16.86
CA SER A 25 -12.57 2.28 -17.67
C SER A 25 -11.43 1.54 -16.99
N ASP A 26 -10.70 2.21 -16.09
CA ASP A 26 -9.52 1.63 -15.43
C ASP A 26 -9.83 0.92 -14.11
N LEU A 27 -11.11 0.85 -13.69
CA LEU A 27 -11.48 0.32 -12.38
C LEU A 27 -12.13 -1.07 -12.47
N PRO A 28 -11.80 -1.97 -11.53
CA PRO A 28 -12.56 -3.20 -11.39
C PRO A 28 -13.99 -2.89 -10.91
N VAL A 29 -14.95 -3.68 -11.37
CA VAL A 29 -16.32 -3.62 -10.86
C VAL A 29 -16.39 -4.39 -9.54
N LEU A 30 -16.74 -3.70 -8.46
CA LEU A 30 -17.07 -4.33 -7.17
C LEU A 30 -18.56 -4.67 -7.16
N GLN A 31 -18.91 -5.89 -6.74
CA GLN A 31 -20.29 -6.37 -6.77
C GLN A 31 -20.69 -6.96 -5.42
N GLY A 32 -21.47 -6.19 -4.66
CA GLY A 32 -22.19 -6.70 -3.49
C GLY A 32 -21.35 -6.87 -2.21
N GLN A 33 -20.05 -6.58 -2.23
CA GLN A 33 -19.22 -6.55 -1.01
C GLN A 33 -19.69 -5.39 -0.10
N LYS A 34 -20.06 -5.70 1.13
CA LYS A 34 -20.60 -4.76 2.12
C LYS A 34 -19.64 -4.47 3.26
N GLU A 35 -18.62 -5.30 3.45
CA GLU A 35 -17.79 -5.32 4.65
C GLU A 35 -16.30 -5.28 4.30
N TRP A 36 -15.79 -4.07 4.12
CA TRP A 36 -14.46 -3.84 3.60
C TRP A 36 -13.45 -3.68 4.74
N LEU A 37 -12.32 -4.38 4.65
CA LEU A 37 -11.14 -4.16 5.47
C LEU A 37 -10.07 -3.46 4.64
N VAL A 38 -9.65 -2.28 5.06
CA VAL A 38 -8.56 -1.52 4.44
C VAL A 38 -7.31 -1.61 5.31
N LEU A 39 -6.23 -2.11 4.73
CA LEU A 39 -4.90 -2.17 5.33
C LEU A 39 -4.03 -1.05 4.75
N ALA A 40 -3.63 -0.11 5.59
CA ALA A 40 -2.86 1.08 5.18
C ALA A 40 -1.93 1.56 6.31
N THR A 41 -0.86 2.28 5.97
CA THR A 41 0.05 2.93 6.94
C THR A 41 0.20 4.41 6.64
N GLY A 42 0.61 5.21 7.63
CA GLY A 42 1.01 6.61 7.44
C GLY A 42 -0.04 7.47 6.72
N SER A 43 0.38 8.21 5.69
CA SER A 43 -0.49 9.11 4.92
C SER A 43 -1.64 8.37 4.20
N SER A 44 -1.48 7.09 3.86
CA SER A 44 -2.54 6.29 3.25
C SER A 44 -3.72 6.08 4.20
N ILE A 45 -3.49 5.96 5.51
CA ILE A 45 -4.58 5.90 6.50
C ILE A 45 -5.39 7.20 6.45
N ASN A 46 -4.71 8.34 6.35
CA ASN A 46 -5.37 9.65 6.30
C ASN A 46 -6.19 9.79 5.02
N ALA A 47 -5.63 9.39 3.86
CA ALA A 47 -6.36 9.40 2.60
C ALA A 47 -7.65 8.55 2.66
N ILE A 48 -7.57 7.35 3.25
CA ILE A 48 -8.74 6.47 3.39
C ILE A 48 -9.75 7.03 4.38
N LYS A 49 -9.31 7.60 5.51
CA LYS A 49 -10.23 8.26 6.44
C LYS A 49 -10.96 9.44 5.79
N SER A 50 -10.28 10.21 4.94
CA SER A 50 -10.89 11.32 4.18
C SER A 50 -11.97 10.83 3.19
N ALA A 51 -11.79 9.67 2.56
CA ALA A 51 -12.74 9.11 1.60
C ALA A 51 -13.84 8.24 2.23
N LYS A 52 -13.57 7.64 3.40
CA LYS A 52 -14.40 6.59 4.04
C LYS A 52 -15.89 6.91 4.04
N TYR A 53 -16.29 8.02 4.66
CA TYR A 53 -17.72 8.31 4.83
C TYR A 53 -18.43 8.68 3.52
N TYR A 54 -17.70 9.21 2.55
CA TYR A 54 -18.25 9.45 1.22
C TYR A 54 -18.59 8.12 0.53
N VAL A 55 -17.67 7.15 0.59
CA VAL A 55 -17.87 5.83 -0.02
C VAL A 55 -18.92 5.01 0.73
N GLU A 56 -18.86 4.95 2.07
CA GLU A 56 -19.84 4.23 2.89
C GLU A 56 -21.27 4.72 2.62
N LYS A 57 -21.44 6.04 2.50
CA LYS A 57 -22.75 6.64 2.22
C LYS A 57 -23.27 6.32 0.82
N LEU A 58 -22.42 6.37 -0.20
CA LEU A 58 -22.86 6.19 -1.59
C LEU A 58 -23.04 4.72 -1.98
N ALA A 59 -22.18 3.85 -1.50
CA ALA A 59 -22.18 2.43 -1.87
C ALA A 59 -22.91 1.54 -0.85
N ASP A 60 -23.37 2.11 0.27
CA ASP A 60 -23.98 1.38 1.39
C ASP A 60 -23.07 0.22 1.82
N VAL A 61 -21.84 0.56 2.23
CA VAL A 61 -20.80 -0.37 2.69
C VAL A 61 -20.28 0.08 4.05
N ARG A 62 -19.62 -0.82 4.77
CA ARG A 62 -18.85 -0.53 5.98
C ARG A 62 -17.36 -0.75 5.70
N ILE A 63 -16.53 0.23 6.06
CA ILE A 63 -15.08 0.23 5.84
C ILE A 63 -14.37 0.24 7.20
N THR A 64 -13.65 -0.83 7.51
CA THR A 64 -12.76 -0.89 8.68
C THR A 64 -11.33 -0.59 8.23
N VAL A 65 -10.64 0.32 8.89
CA VAL A 65 -9.24 0.66 8.57
C VAL A 65 -8.33 0.14 9.67
N LYS A 66 -7.30 -0.63 9.31
CA LYS A 66 -6.31 -1.18 10.24
C LYS A 66 -4.89 -0.96 9.70
N GLU A 67 -3.95 -0.84 10.63
CA GLU A 67 -2.53 -0.81 10.27
C GLU A 67 -2.02 -2.23 10.00
N PRO A 68 -1.35 -2.51 8.86
CA PRO A 68 -0.96 -3.86 8.44
C PRO A 68 -0.11 -4.62 9.47
N PHE A 69 0.93 -4.00 10.02
CA PHE A 69 1.82 -4.66 10.99
C PHE A 69 1.04 -5.08 12.24
N HIS A 70 0.26 -4.16 12.80
CA HIS A 70 -0.57 -4.47 13.96
C HIS A 70 -1.58 -5.58 13.64
N PHE A 71 -2.23 -5.49 12.48
CA PHE A 71 -3.22 -6.47 12.04
C PHE A 71 -2.63 -7.88 11.93
N GLN A 72 -1.47 -8.00 11.27
CA GLN A 72 -0.80 -9.27 11.05
C GLN A 72 -0.39 -9.98 12.35
N HIS A 73 0.02 -9.22 13.37
CA HIS A 73 0.62 -9.78 14.57
C HIS A 73 -0.34 -9.88 15.77
N TYR A 74 -1.39 -9.06 15.80
CA TYR A 74 -2.20 -8.90 17.02
C TYR A 74 -3.71 -8.94 16.79
N GLU A 75 -4.19 -8.78 15.57
CA GLU A 75 -5.63 -8.79 15.28
C GLU A 75 -6.08 -10.16 14.78
N LYS A 76 -7.40 -10.39 14.85
CA LYS A 76 -8.03 -11.55 14.23
C LYS A 76 -8.75 -11.13 12.96
N PHE A 77 -8.74 -12.00 11.97
CA PHE A 77 -9.55 -11.79 10.77
C PHE A 77 -11.04 -11.85 11.14
N SER A 78 -11.82 -10.89 10.66
CA SER A 78 -13.27 -10.92 10.82
C SER A 78 -13.87 -11.84 9.78
N GLU A 79 -14.67 -12.81 10.20
CA GLU A 79 -15.40 -13.71 9.28
C GLU A 79 -16.41 -12.98 8.41
N THR A 80 -16.80 -11.75 8.76
CA THR A 80 -17.74 -10.95 7.98
C THR A 80 -17.07 -10.08 6.93
N ALA A 81 -15.73 -9.91 6.95
CA ALA A 81 -15.05 -9.11 5.95
C ALA A 81 -15.10 -9.81 4.58
N ASP A 82 -15.69 -9.12 3.59
CA ASP A 82 -15.92 -9.66 2.25
C ASP A 82 -15.10 -8.96 1.15
N LEU A 83 -14.35 -7.91 1.52
CA LEU A 83 -13.33 -7.27 0.68
C LEU A 83 -12.13 -6.82 1.51
N VAL A 84 -10.92 -7.07 1.02
CA VAL A 84 -9.68 -6.54 1.62
C VAL A 84 -8.96 -5.65 0.62
N LEU A 85 -8.65 -4.42 1.02
CA LEU A 85 -7.94 -3.42 0.19
C LEU A 85 -6.61 -3.03 0.84
N GLY A 86 -5.51 -3.19 0.11
CA GLY A 86 -4.19 -2.71 0.53
C GLY A 86 -3.85 -1.36 -0.10
N VAL A 87 -3.64 -0.32 0.72
CA VAL A 87 -3.39 1.06 0.21
C VAL A 87 -2.02 1.56 0.64
N PHE A 88 -1.11 1.66 -0.33
CA PHE A 88 0.29 2.00 -0.10
C PHE A 88 0.75 2.98 -1.19
N PRO A 89 1.53 4.03 -0.87
CA PRO A 89 1.89 5.08 -1.84
C PRO A 89 2.81 4.60 -2.97
N GLU A 90 3.47 3.45 -2.79
CA GLU A 90 4.62 3.03 -3.59
C GLU A 90 4.44 1.68 -4.32
N TRP A 91 3.20 1.25 -4.55
CA TRP A 91 2.86 0.01 -5.27
C TRP A 91 3.42 -0.13 -6.71
N GLY A 92 4.18 0.86 -7.20
CA GLY A 92 4.93 0.77 -8.46
C GLY A 92 6.42 0.41 -8.32
N LYS A 93 7.05 0.50 -7.14
CA LYS A 93 8.51 0.30 -7.01
C LYS A 93 8.91 -1.07 -6.47
N HIS A 94 8.14 -1.62 -5.54
CA HIS A 94 8.47 -2.92 -4.93
C HIS A 94 8.23 -4.13 -5.85
N LEU A 95 7.34 -3.99 -6.85
CA LEU A 95 7.06 -5.05 -7.85
C LEU A 95 8.00 -5.02 -9.07
N ASP A 96 8.81 -3.96 -9.23
CA ASP A 96 9.90 -3.93 -10.21
C ASP A 96 11.17 -4.59 -9.65
N HIS A 97 11.46 -4.40 -8.35
CA HIS A 97 12.61 -5.03 -7.71
C HIS A 97 12.50 -6.56 -7.57
N GLN A 98 11.30 -7.13 -7.59
CA GLN A 98 11.11 -8.60 -7.63
C GLN A 98 11.19 -9.19 -9.04
N ARG A 99 11.28 -8.36 -10.08
CA ARG A 99 11.55 -8.78 -11.47
C ARG A 99 13.01 -8.61 -11.88
N ASP A 100 13.86 -8.13 -10.98
CA ASP A 100 15.30 -8.05 -11.19
C ASP A 100 15.99 -9.31 -10.63
N PRO A 101 16.52 -10.21 -11.48
CA PRO A 101 17.23 -11.41 -11.04
C PRO A 101 18.49 -11.08 -10.22
N ALA A 102 19.00 -9.84 -10.23
CA ALA A 102 20.15 -9.42 -9.44
C ALA A 102 19.87 -9.24 -7.94
N TYR A 103 18.61 -9.08 -7.51
CA TYR A 103 18.27 -8.88 -6.10
C TYR A 103 18.17 -10.20 -5.31
N SER A 104 18.15 -11.36 -5.99
CA SER A 104 18.00 -12.68 -5.38
C SER A 104 19.27 -13.20 -4.67
N SER A 105 20.44 -12.55 -4.83
CA SER A 105 21.71 -13.12 -4.32
C SER A 105 22.28 -12.45 -3.07
N ASP A 106 21.73 -11.33 -2.56
CA ASP A 106 22.40 -10.55 -1.51
C ASP A 106 21.62 -10.41 -0.19
N SER A 107 21.06 -11.53 0.30
CA SER A 107 20.51 -11.58 1.68
C SER A 107 20.95 -12.80 2.50
N ARG A 108 21.92 -13.58 2.01
CA ARG A 108 22.54 -14.68 2.77
C ARG A 108 24.07 -14.55 2.74
N GLY A 109 24.61 -13.61 3.51
CA GLY A 109 26.07 -13.43 3.56
C GLY A 109 26.59 -12.43 4.59
N LYS A 110 25.89 -12.14 5.68
CA LYS A 110 26.41 -11.32 6.79
C LYS A 110 26.01 -11.87 8.15
N ASN A 111 26.37 -13.12 8.42
CA ASN A 111 26.47 -13.64 9.79
C ASN A 111 27.20 -14.99 9.82
N ALA A 112 28.53 -14.98 9.70
CA ALA A 112 29.41 -16.03 10.19
C ALA A 112 30.87 -15.58 10.08
N GLY A 113 31.59 -15.56 11.21
CA GLY A 113 33.06 -15.66 11.20
C GLY A 113 33.84 -14.50 11.80
N HIS A 114 33.85 -14.38 13.12
CA HIS A 114 35.03 -13.90 13.85
C HIS A 114 35.42 -14.94 14.90
N HIS A 115 36.20 -15.94 14.46
CA HIS A 115 37.03 -16.79 15.32
C HIS A 115 38.12 -17.45 14.45
N GLN A 116 39.33 -16.88 14.45
CA GLN A 116 40.62 -17.54 14.16
C GLN A 116 41.69 -16.47 14.48
N GLN A 117 42.36 -16.54 15.63
CA GLN A 117 43.73 -17.06 15.80
C GLN A 117 44.75 -16.46 14.82
N ASP A 118 45.54 -15.50 15.30
CA ASP A 118 46.87 -15.24 14.77
C ASP A 118 47.88 -15.58 15.88
N GLY A 119 48.65 -16.64 15.64
CA GLY A 119 49.93 -16.85 16.30
C GLY A 119 51.03 -16.62 15.26
N GLN A 120 51.87 -15.62 15.53
CA GLN A 120 53.31 -15.59 15.24
C GLN A 120 53.98 -14.74 16.33
#